data_AF-A0A9D5K957-F1
#
_entry.id   AF-A0A9D5K957-F1
#
_cell.length_a   1.000
_cell.length_b   1.000
_cell.length_c   1.000
_cell.angle_alpha   90.00
_cell.angle_beta   90.00
_cell.angle_gamma   90.00
#
_symmetry.space_group_name_H-M   'P 1'
#
loop_
_entity.id
_entity.type
_entity.pdbx_description
1 polymer ?
#
loop_
_entity_poly.entity_id
_entity_poly.type
_entity_poly.pdbx_seq_one_letter_code
_entity_poly.pdbx_strand_id
1 'polypeptide(L)'
;MDEETKKAYMEKIEAEIKQWDAEIEKLDAKVETLDADDKVEYKKKFEDLRAKRDKVVSRLNEFQSASESVWNDIKTDIEETWGTVKEGIKSAWDNLGQ
;
A
#
# COMPACT_ATOMS: atom_id res chain seq x y z
N MET A 1 7.26 14.87 17.78
CA MET A 1 6.21 13.83 17.81
C MET A 1 6.44 12.99 19.05
N ASP A 2 5.53 13.01 20.00
CA ASP A 2 5.57 12.12 21.16
C ASP A 2 5.38 10.64 20.75
N GLU A 3 5.86 9.71 21.59
CA GLU A 3 5.85 8.28 21.30
C GLU A 3 4.43 7.72 21.07
N GLU A 4 3.43 8.27 21.74
CA GLU A 4 2.03 7.86 21.58
C GLU A 4 1.51 8.21 20.18
N THR A 5 1.72 9.45 19.72
CA THR A 5 1.33 9.88 18.38
C THR A 5 2.07 9.07 17.30
N LYS A 6 3.35 8.77 17.54
CA LYS A 6 4.19 7.95 16.65
C LYS A 6 3.65 6.52 16.52
N LYS A 7 3.30 5.90 17.64
CA LYS A 7 2.71 4.55 17.68
C LYS A 7 1.34 4.52 17.00
N ALA A 8 0.46 5.45 17.33
CA ALA A 8 -0.88 5.53 16.73
C ALA A 8 -0.80 5.71 15.20
N TYR A 9 0.16 6.49 14.71
CA TYR A 9 0.43 6.61 13.29
C TYR A 9 0.85 5.27 12.67
N MET A 10 1.77 4.53 13.30
CA MET A 10 2.17 3.20 12.81
C MET A 10 1.02 2.22 12.77
N GLU A 11 0.26 2.09 13.85
CA GLU A 11 -0.86 1.15 13.93
C GLU A 11 -1.90 1.43 12.83
N LYS A 12 -2.14 2.71 12.51
CA LYS A 12 -3.00 3.10 11.38
C LYS A 12 -2.45 2.60 10.04
N ILE A 13 -1.18 2.86 9.75
CA ILE A 13 -0.56 2.47 8.48
C ILE A 13 -0.50 0.93 8.36
N GLU A 14 -0.17 0.22 9.45
CA GLU A 14 -0.18 -1.25 9.49
C GLU A 14 -1.58 -1.82 9.21
N ALA A 15 -2.63 -1.22 9.77
CA ALA A 15 -4.00 -1.64 9.50
C ALA A 15 -4.38 -1.45 8.03
N GLU A 16 -4.00 -0.33 7.41
CA GLU A 16 -4.27 -0.10 6.00
C GLU A 16 -3.42 -1.00 5.08
N ILE A 17 -2.18 -1.32 5.45
CA ILE A 17 -1.37 -2.31 4.73
C ILE A 17 -2.08 -3.67 4.69
N LYS A 18 -2.56 -4.15 5.85
CA LYS A 18 -3.32 -5.41 5.93
C LYS A 18 -4.59 -5.36 5.08
N GLN A 19 -5.26 -4.20 5.05
CA GLN A 19 -6.40 -4.00 4.19
C GLN A 19 -6.01 -4.12 2.71
N TRP A 20 -4.93 -3.47 2.26
CA TRP A 20 -4.50 -3.56 0.86
C TRP A 20 -4.10 -4.96 0.45
N ASP A 21 -3.41 -5.71 1.31
CA ASP A 21 -3.06 -7.09 1.02
C ASP A 21 -4.32 -7.91 0.72
N ALA A 22 -5.34 -7.80 1.59
CA ALA A 22 -6.62 -8.48 1.38
C ALA A 22 -7.35 -8.00 0.12
N GLU A 23 -7.30 -6.71 -0.20
CA GLU A 23 -7.93 -6.17 -1.41
C GLU A 23 -7.20 -6.63 -2.68
N ILE A 24 -5.87 -6.65 -2.68
CA ILE A 24 -5.06 -7.17 -3.78
C ILE A 24 -5.32 -8.66 -3.97
N GLU A 25 -5.48 -9.45 -2.90
CA GLU A 25 -5.86 -10.87 -3.01
C GLU A 25 -7.23 -11.07 -3.67
N LYS A 26 -8.23 -10.28 -3.28
CA LYS A 26 -9.56 -10.30 -3.92
C LYS A 26 -9.49 -9.90 -5.39
N LEU A 27 -8.70 -8.88 -5.72
CA LEU A 27 -8.48 -8.45 -7.09
C LEU A 27 -7.75 -9.54 -7.90
N ASP A 28 -6.74 -10.22 -7.33
CA ASP A 28 -6.02 -11.34 -7.96
C ASP A 28 -6.99 -12.47 -8.32
N ALA A 29 -7.88 -12.84 -7.39
CA ALA A 29 -8.92 -13.83 -7.63
C ALA A 29 -9.89 -13.41 -8.75
N LYS A 30 -10.22 -12.11 -8.83
CA LYS A 30 -11.12 -11.59 -9.86
C LYS A 30 -10.47 -11.57 -11.25
N VAL A 31 -9.18 -11.26 -11.35
CA VAL A 31 -8.49 -11.27 -12.65
C VAL A 31 -8.21 -12.68 -13.16
N GLU A 32 -8.34 -13.71 -12.31
CA GLU A 32 -8.25 -15.10 -12.75
C GLU A 32 -9.39 -15.51 -13.69
N THR A 33 -10.52 -14.79 -13.68
CA THR A 33 -11.66 -15.06 -14.56
C THR A 33 -11.62 -14.29 -15.89
N LEU A 34 -10.61 -13.44 -16.10
CA LEU A 34 -10.44 -12.66 -17.32
C LEU A 34 -9.66 -13.45 -18.39
N ASP A 35 -9.68 -12.94 -19.61
CA ASP A 35 -8.83 -13.42 -20.69
C ASP A 35 -7.34 -13.28 -20.37
N ALA A 36 -6.51 -14.07 -21.06
CA ALA A 36 -5.09 -14.21 -20.73
C ALA A 36 -4.31 -12.89 -20.82
N ASP A 37 -4.58 -12.07 -21.83
CA ASP A 37 -3.93 -10.76 -22.01
C ASP A 37 -4.26 -9.80 -20.87
N ASP A 38 -5.53 -9.67 -20.50
CA ASP A 38 -5.98 -8.82 -19.39
C ASP A 38 -5.40 -9.30 -18.06
N LYS A 39 -5.38 -10.62 -17.83
CA LYS A 39 -4.78 -11.22 -16.63
C LYS A 39 -3.32 -10.83 -16.47
N VAL A 40 -2.53 -10.86 -17.55
CA VAL A 40 -1.12 -10.46 -17.53
C VAL A 40 -0.99 -8.98 -17.19
N GLU A 41 -1.80 -8.11 -17.79
CA GLU A 41 -1.75 -6.68 -17.52
C GLU A 41 -2.07 -6.36 -16.04
N TYR A 42 -3.15 -6.93 -15.50
CA TYR A 42 -3.53 -6.69 -14.12
C TYR A 42 -2.55 -7.29 -13.12
N LYS A 43 -2.05 -8.52 -13.35
CA LYS A 43 -1.05 -9.10 -12.44
C LYS A 43 0.20 -8.22 -12.36
N LYS A 44 0.65 -7.64 -13.47
CA LYS A 44 1.76 -6.67 -13.46
C LYS A 44 1.44 -5.42 -12.63
N LYS A 45 0.22 -4.89 -12.73
CA LYS A 45 -0.23 -3.76 -11.90
C LYS A 45 -0.24 -4.15 -10.41
N PHE A 46 -0.68 -5.36 -10.07
CA PHE A 46 -0.71 -5.82 -8.68
C PHE A 46 0.70 -6.06 -8.12
N GLU A 47 1.64 -6.53 -8.93
CA GLU A 47 3.05 -6.62 -8.52
C GLU A 47 3.65 -5.24 -8.20
N ASP A 48 3.36 -4.21 -8.99
CA ASP A 48 3.76 -2.83 -8.70
C ASP A 48 3.13 -2.30 -7.39
N LEU A 49 1.85 -2.59 -7.15
CA LEU A 49 1.18 -2.23 -5.90
C LEU A 49 1.79 -2.93 -4.69
N ARG A 50 2.11 -4.23 -4.80
CA ARG A 50 2.79 -4.99 -3.75
C ARG A 50 4.19 -4.42 -3.45
N ALA A 51 4.95 -4.07 -4.49
CA ALA A 51 6.27 -3.44 -4.32
C ALA A 51 6.19 -2.08 -3.62
N LYS A 52 5.20 -1.25 -3.97
CA LYS A 52 4.95 0.02 -3.28
C LYS A 52 4.50 -0.17 -1.83
N ARG A 53 3.64 -1.17 -1.55
CA ARG A 53 3.27 -1.56 -0.19
C ARG A 53 4.51 -1.98 0.61
N ASP A 54 5.39 -2.80 0.04
CA ASP A 54 6.63 -3.22 0.70
C ASP A 54 7.55 -2.03 1.00
N LYS A 55 7.61 -1.04 0.11
CA LYS A 55 8.31 0.22 0.38
C LYS A 55 7.70 0.95 1.58
N VAL A 56 6.37 1.05 1.68
CA VAL A 56 5.70 1.65 2.85
C VAL A 56 6.06 0.90 4.14
N VAL A 57 6.05 -0.44 4.13
CA VAL A 57 6.45 -1.27 5.27
C VAL A 57 7.90 -0.97 5.68
N SER A 58 8.82 -0.92 4.72
CA SER A 58 10.23 -0.58 4.98
C SER A 58 10.35 0.80 5.63
N ARG A 59 9.68 1.80 5.07
CA ARG A 59 9.70 3.16 5.62
C ARG A 59 9.08 3.24 7.00
N LEU A 60 8.05 2.44 7.29
CA LEU A 60 7.43 2.41 8.61
C LEU A 60 8.39 1.85 9.68
N ASN A 61 9.18 0.85 9.32
CA ASN A 61 10.23 0.32 10.20
C ASN A 61 11.34 1.36 10.47
N GLU A 62 11.76 2.10 9.43
CA GLU A 62 12.69 3.22 9.58
C GLU A 62 12.09 4.33 10.45
N PHE A 63 10.81 4.64 10.23
CA PHE A 63 10.05 5.61 11.02
C PHE A 63 10.09 5.26 12.50
N GLN A 64 9.93 3.98 12.86
CA GLN A 64 10.00 3.50 14.25
C GLN A 64 11.30 3.83 14.96
N SER A 65 12.43 3.72 14.26
CA SER A 65 13.75 3.99 14.84
C SER A 65 14.22 5.44 14.65
N ALA A 66 13.51 6.24 13.84
CA ALA A 66 13.90 7.61 13.53
C ALA A 66 13.71 8.59 14.69
N SER A 67 14.64 9.54 14.79
CA SER A 67 14.56 10.70 15.70
C SER A 67 13.59 11.77 15.19
N GLU A 68 13.21 12.70 16.07
CA GLU A 68 12.30 13.82 15.75
C GLU A 68 12.81 14.78 14.65
N SER A 69 14.08 14.70 14.28
CA SER A 69 14.64 15.47 13.17
C SER A 69 14.41 14.83 11.80
N VAL A 70 14.10 13.52 11.74
CA VAL A 70 14.11 12.74 10.48
C VAL A 70 12.73 12.12 10.17
N TRP A 71 11.87 12.00 11.18
CA TRP A 71 10.52 11.42 11.03
C TRP A 71 9.62 12.15 10.02
N ASN A 72 9.73 13.47 9.85
CA ASN A 72 8.88 14.22 8.92
C ASN A 72 9.13 13.82 7.46
N ASP A 73 10.39 13.64 7.07
CA ASP A 73 10.75 13.21 5.72
C ASP A 73 10.26 11.78 5.47
N ILE A 74 10.46 10.88 6.44
CA ILE A 74 10.00 9.49 6.34
C ILE A 74 8.47 9.43 6.26
N LYS A 75 7.77 10.22 7.09
CA LYS A 75 6.32 10.32 7.07
C LYS A 75 5.80 10.78 5.71
N THR A 76 6.44 11.77 5.11
CA THR A 76 6.06 12.28 3.78
C THR A 76 6.20 11.19 2.71
N ASP A 77 7.32 10.46 2.67
CA ASP A 77 7.52 9.36 1.71
C ASP A 77 6.51 8.21 1.94
N ILE A 78 6.15 7.93 3.20
CA ILE A 78 5.07 7.00 3.54
C ILE A 78 3.74 7.49 2.96
N GLU A 79 3.35 8.74 3.23
CA GLU A 79 2.06 9.31 2.80
C GLU A 79 1.93 9.37 1.27
N GLU A 80 2.99 9.75 0.55
CA GLU A 80 3.00 9.77 -0.92
C GLU A 80 2.90 8.36 -1.53
N THR A 81 3.73 7.43 -1.04
CA THR A 81 3.74 6.06 -1.56
C THR A 81 2.42 5.35 -1.22
N TRP A 82 1.91 5.55 -0.01
CA TRP A 82 0.61 5.05 0.42
C TRP A 82 -0.52 5.58 -0.47
N GLY A 83 -0.60 6.90 -0.69
CA GLY A 83 -1.62 7.50 -1.55
C GLY A 83 -1.71 6.81 -2.91
N THR A 84 -0.54 6.55 -3.52
CA THR A 84 -0.43 5.85 -4.79
C THR A 84 -0.97 4.42 -4.74
N VAL A 85 -0.67 3.65 -3.69
CA VAL A 85 -1.19 2.27 -3.54
C VAL A 85 -2.71 2.28 -3.41
N LYS A 86 -3.24 3.19 -2.58
CA LYS A 86 -4.68 3.32 -2.35
C LYS A 86 -5.43 3.67 -3.63
N GLU A 87 -4.91 4.62 -4.41
CA GLU A 87 -5.47 4.97 -5.70
C GLU A 87 -5.42 3.82 -6.68
N GLY A 88 -4.30 3.10 -6.78
CA GLY A 88 -4.17 1.96 -7.69
C GLY A 88 -5.14 0.81 -7.37
N ILE A 89 -5.34 0.49 -6.08
CA ILE A 89 -6.34 -0.50 -5.66
C ILE A 89 -7.75 -0.04 -5.99
N LYS A 90 -8.08 1.23 -5.70
CA LYS A 90 -9.38 1.81 -6.04
C LYS A 90 -9.65 1.74 -7.54
N SER A 91 -8.68 2.14 -8.36
CA SER A 91 -8.80 2.07 -9.81
C SER A 91 -8.93 0.63 -10.32
N ALA A 92 -8.23 -0.34 -9.72
CA ALA A 92 -8.39 -1.74 -10.10
C ALA A 92 -9.81 -2.25 -9.80
N TRP A 93 -10.37 -1.89 -8.64
CA TRP A 93 -11.77 -2.23 -8.31
C TRP A 93 -12.79 -1.58 -9.24
N ASP A 94 -12.59 -0.32 -9.59
CA ASP A 94 -13.46 0.41 -10.51
C ASP A 94 -13.48 -0.26 -11.90
N ASN A 95 -12.29 -0.54 -12.45
CA ASN A 95 -12.16 -1.17 -13.77
C ASN A 95 -12.68 -2.62 -13.81
N LEU A 96 -12.48 -3.40 -12.75
CA LEU A 96 -12.98 -4.78 -12.69
C LEU A 96 -14.44 -4.88 -12.27
N GLY A 97 -15.00 -3.80 -11.69
CA GLY A 97 -16.39 -3.74 -11.22
C GLY A 97 -17.40 -3.31 -12.27
N GLN A 98 -16.93 -2.73 -13.39
CA GLN A 98 -17.71 -2.46 -14.60
C GLN A 98 -17.97 -3.75 -15.39
#